data_AF-A0AAN5I002-F1
#
_entry.id   AF-A0AAN5I002-F1
#
_cell.length_a   1.000
_cell.length_b   1.000
_cell.length_c   1.000
_cell.angle_alpha   90.00
_cell.angle_beta   90.00
_cell.angle_gamma   90.00
#
_symmetry.space_group_name_H-M   'P 1'
#
loop_
_entity.id
_entity.type
_entity.pdbx_description
1 polymer ?
#
loop_
_entity_poly.entity_id
_entity_poly.type
_entity_poly.pdbx_seq_one_letter_code
_entity_poly.pdbx_strand_id
1 'polypeptide(L)'
;LLQMRLLLFLLAILGSIAAQAITPNALLCSTMQMSTAPAAVKTKYKTLLTNLIKDTTLAAQQTRVKNWLNNNYVAAGIPKANLDYVLPNTASKIASRWRIVVYCKGLLAKIKPNLGATKFEEIRKLLWKLDKDSNNIPMFSYDDWKTKAVAAISDATKKATVKNIIADWELADGKKSPDNFNNDGFAWMAPPGFNGCSIV
;
A
#
# COMPACT_ATOMS: atom_id res chain seq x y z
N LEU A 1 35.88 -5.20 11.63
CA LEU A 1 35.34 -4.92 10.26
C LEU A 1 34.21 -5.87 9.82
N LEU A 2 34.27 -7.18 10.14
CA LEU A 2 33.23 -8.15 9.75
C LEU A 2 31.91 -7.98 10.53
N GLN A 3 31.96 -7.65 11.83
CA GLN A 3 30.76 -7.47 12.67
C GLN A 3 29.92 -6.22 12.32
N MET A 4 30.54 -5.16 11.78
CA MET A 4 29.85 -3.92 11.41
C MET A 4 29.06 -4.07 10.09
N ARG A 5 29.45 -5.01 9.22
CA ARG A 5 28.75 -5.32 7.97
C ARG A 5 27.51 -6.19 8.20
N LEU A 6 27.52 -7.04 9.23
CA LEU A 6 26.38 -7.86 9.62
C LEU A 6 25.24 -7.03 10.24
N LEU A 7 25.59 -6.00 11.03
CA LEU A 7 24.61 -5.06 11.61
C LEU A 7 23.90 -4.20 10.54
N LEU A 8 24.63 -3.78 9.49
CA LEU A 8 24.05 -3.02 8.37
C LEU A 8 23.10 -3.86 7.50
N PHE A 9 23.31 -5.19 7.42
CA PHE A 9 22.40 -6.10 6.73
C PHE A 9 21.10 -6.36 7.52
N LEU A 10 21.17 -6.46 8.85
CA LEU A 10 19.99 -6.63 9.71
C LEU A 10 19.12 -5.36 9.78
N LEU A 11 19.72 -4.16 9.72
CA LEU A 11 18.99 -2.89 9.61
C LEU A 11 18.30 -2.71 8.25
N ALA A 12 18.78 -3.38 7.19
CA ALA A 12 18.14 -3.35 5.87
C ALA A 12 16.86 -4.20 5.80
N ILE A 13 16.75 -5.25 6.63
CA ILE A 13 15.58 -6.14 6.67
C ILE A 13 14.41 -5.49 7.42
N LEU A 14 14.69 -4.72 8.48
CA LEU A 14 13.67 -4.00 9.27
C LEU A 14 13.07 -2.78 8.54
N GLY A 15 13.73 -2.26 7.50
CA GLY A 15 13.25 -1.11 6.72
C GLY A 15 12.09 -1.40 5.76
N SER A 16 11.65 -2.65 5.63
CA SER A 16 10.78 -3.11 4.54
C SER A 16 9.31 -3.37 4.92
N ILE A 17 8.96 -3.21 6.21
CA ILE A 17 7.62 -3.48 6.76
C ILE A 17 6.60 -2.37 6.40
N ALA A 18 7.04 -1.11 6.27
CA ALA A 18 6.14 0.03 6.06
C ALA A 18 5.38 0.01 4.72
N ALA A 19 5.88 -0.72 3.72
CA ALA A 19 5.37 -0.67 2.35
C ALA A 19 3.96 -1.29 2.19
N GLN A 20 3.48 -2.10 3.13
CA GLN A 20 2.18 -2.77 3.05
C GLN A 20 1.12 -2.20 4.02
N ALA A 21 1.47 -1.17 4.81
CA ALA A 21 0.58 -0.67 5.84
C ALA A 21 -0.66 0.01 5.22
N ILE A 22 -1.82 -0.59 5.44
CA ILE A 22 -3.11 0.00 5.11
C ILE A 22 -3.53 0.89 6.28
N THR A 23 -3.89 2.15 6.02
CA THR A 23 -4.35 3.06 7.06
C THR A 23 -5.72 2.62 7.57
N PRO A 24 -6.02 2.78 8.88
CA PRO A 24 -7.31 2.39 9.43
C PRO A 24 -8.51 3.03 8.73
N ASN A 25 -8.37 4.27 8.27
CA ASN A 25 -9.42 5.01 7.57
C ASN A 25 -9.33 4.93 6.04
N ALA A 26 -8.48 4.06 5.48
CA ALA A 26 -8.46 3.80 4.05
C ALA A 26 -9.76 3.13 3.57
N LEU A 27 -10.01 3.14 2.26
CA LEU A 27 -11.25 2.64 1.66
C LEU A 27 -11.58 1.17 2.02
N LEU A 28 -10.59 0.37 2.43
CA LEU A 28 -10.80 -0.97 2.97
C LEU A 28 -11.77 -0.99 4.15
N CYS A 29 -11.76 0.02 5.03
CA CYS A 29 -12.67 0.09 6.17
C CYS A 29 -14.14 0.14 5.71
N SER A 30 -14.42 0.85 4.62
CA SER A 30 -15.77 0.97 4.05
C SER A 30 -16.21 -0.35 3.44
N THR A 31 -15.32 -1.01 2.70
CA THR A 31 -15.59 -2.33 2.12
C THR A 31 -15.85 -3.40 3.17
N MET A 32 -15.16 -3.32 4.30
CA MET A 32 -15.40 -4.18 5.46
C MET A 32 -16.56 -3.69 6.34
N GLN A 33 -17.29 -2.64 5.94
CA GLN A 33 -18.44 -2.06 6.66
C GLN A 33 -18.12 -1.60 8.10
N MET A 34 -16.93 -1.03 8.32
CA MET A 34 -16.45 -0.66 9.65
C MET A 34 -17.00 0.66 10.19
N SER A 35 -17.67 1.48 9.37
CA SER A 35 -18.16 2.81 9.78
C SER A 35 -19.12 2.75 10.98
N THR A 36 -20.05 1.80 10.96
CA THR A 36 -21.07 1.58 11.98
C THR A 36 -20.68 0.52 13.02
N ALA A 37 -19.51 -0.12 12.86
CA ALA A 37 -19.07 -1.18 13.75
C ALA A 37 -18.80 -0.64 15.18
N PRO A 38 -19.10 -1.40 16.24
CA PRO A 38 -18.76 -1.03 17.61
C PRO A 38 -17.25 -0.80 17.81
N ALA A 39 -16.88 0.05 18.77
CA ALA A 39 -15.49 0.39 19.07
C ALA A 39 -14.58 -0.84 19.31
N ALA A 40 -15.12 -1.88 19.97
CA ALA A 40 -14.41 -3.14 20.18
C ALA A 40 -14.04 -3.84 18.86
N VAL A 41 -14.92 -3.82 17.86
CA VAL A 41 -14.66 -4.39 16.53
C VAL A 41 -13.70 -3.52 15.73
N LYS A 42 -13.83 -2.20 15.81
CA LYS A 42 -12.86 -1.26 15.22
C LYS A 42 -11.44 -1.51 15.75
N THR A 43 -11.30 -1.84 17.03
CA THR A 43 -10.02 -2.24 17.64
C THR A 43 -9.49 -3.54 17.04
N LYS A 44 -10.33 -4.58 16.90
CA LYS A 44 -9.96 -5.83 16.22
C LYS A 44 -9.59 -5.62 14.75
N TYR A 45 -10.23 -4.69 14.07
CA TYR A 45 -9.89 -4.30 12.70
C TYR A 45 -8.51 -3.62 12.62
N LYS A 46 -8.19 -2.70 13.55
CA LYS A 46 -6.83 -2.14 13.65
C LYS A 46 -5.78 -3.25 13.82
N THR A 47 -6.03 -4.23 14.68
CA THR A 47 -5.14 -5.39 14.86
C THR A 47 -5.03 -6.26 13.59
N LEU A 48 -6.12 -6.45 12.85
CA LEU A 48 -6.09 -7.11 11.54
C LEU A 48 -5.11 -6.40 10.60
N LEU A 49 -5.23 -5.07 10.47
CA LEU A 49 -4.34 -4.30 9.59
C LEU A 49 -2.87 -4.43 9.98
N THR A 50 -2.55 -4.37 11.27
CA THR A 50 -1.18 -4.60 11.76
C THR A 50 -0.66 -5.99 11.41
N ASN A 51 -1.52 -7.02 11.44
CA ASN A 51 -1.13 -8.39 11.12
C ASN A 51 -1.04 -8.66 9.63
N LEU A 52 -1.82 -7.98 8.78
CA LEU A 52 -1.72 -8.12 7.32
C LEU A 52 -0.33 -7.74 6.80
N ILE A 53 0.32 -6.78 7.44
CA ILE A 53 1.68 -6.34 7.07
C ILE A 53 2.71 -7.47 7.27
N LYS A 54 2.45 -8.40 8.19
CA LYS A 54 3.33 -9.54 8.49
C LYS A 54 3.17 -10.68 7.47
N ASP A 55 2.09 -10.69 6.71
CA ASP A 55 1.85 -11.69 5.70
C ASP A 55 2.68 -11.37 4.44
N THR A 56 3.55 -12.31 4.06
CA THR A 56 4.49 -12.16 2.94
C THR A 56 3.95 -12.68 1.62
N THR A 57 2.68 -13.10 1.57
CA THR A 57 2.01 -13.57 0.35
C THR A 57 0.59 -13.02 0.27
N LEU A 58 0.10 -12.79 -0.95
CA LEU A 58 -1.28 -12.37 -1.20
C LEU A 58 -2.29 -13.38 -0.64
N ALA A 59 -2.04 -14.68 -0.83
CA ALA A 59 -2.90 -15.75 -0.33
C ALA A 59 -3.03 -15.73 1.21
N ALA A 60 -1.94 -15.44 1.93
CA ALA A 60 -1.97 -15.31 3.38
C ALA A 60 -2.80 -14.08 3.82
N GLN A 61 -2.65 -12.93 3.15
CA GLN A 61 -3.45 -11.74 3.43
C GLN A 61 -4.94 -11.97 3.18
N GLN A 62 -5.30 -12.56 2.05
CA GLN A 62 -6.69 -12.88 1.71
C GLN A 62 -7.29 -13.88 2.70
N THR A 63 -6.53 -14.91 3.09
CA THR A 63 -6.94 -15.88 4.11
C THR A 63 -7.19 -15.21 5.45
N ARG A 64 -6.28 -14.32 5.89
CA ARG A 64 -6.43 -13.59 7.14
C ARG A 64 -7.68 -12.72 7.16
N VAL A 65 -7.91 -11.95 6.10
CA VAL A 65 -9.11 -11.11 5.97
C VAL A 65 -10.39 -11.96 5.94
N LYS A 66 -10.41 -13.05 5.16
CA LYS A 66 -11.55 -13.97 5.10
C LYS A 66 -11.88 -14.54 6.48
N ASN A 67 -10.88 -15.04 7.20
CA ASN A 67 -11.07 -15.60 8.54
C ASN A 67 -11.55 -14.53 9.52
N TRP A 68 -10.99 -13.32 9.45
CA TRP A 68 -11.43 -12.22 10.30
C TRP A 68 -12.90 -11.88 10.06
N LEU A 69 -13.34 -11.74 8.80
CA LEU A 69 -14.73 -11.45 8.44
C LEU A 69 -15.66 -12.55 8.91
N ASN A 70 -15.37 -13.82 8.61
CA ASN A 70 -16.17 -14.95 9.05
C ASN A 70 -16.34 -15.01 10.59
N ASN A 71 -15.32 -14.59 11.33
CA ASN A 71 -15.34 -14.65 12.80
C ASN A 71 -15.93 -13.39 13.47
N ASN A 72 -16.06 -12.26 12.75
CA ASN A 72 -16.44 -10.99 13.36
C ASN A 72 -17.64 -10.30 12.68
N TYR A 73 -18.19 -10.84 11.59
CA TYR A 73 -19.25 -10.16 10.83
C TYR A 73 -20.49 -9.81 11.67
N VAL A 74 -20.94 -10.72 12.55
CA VAL A 74 -22.08 -10.47 13.45
C VAL A 74 -21.76 -9.31 14.40
N ALA A 75 -20.60 -9.35 15.05
CA ALA A 75 -20.18 -8.30 15.97
C ALA A 75 -19.96 -6.96 15.26
N ALA A 76 -19.56 -6.99 14.00
CA ALA A 76 -19.42 -5.82 13.14
C ALA A 76 -20.77 -5.23 12.69
N GLY A 77 -21.90 -5.91 12.94
CA GLY A 77 -23.21 -5.51 12.46
C GLY A 77 -23.42 -5.78 10.97
N ILE A 78 -22.63 -6.68 10.37
CA ILE A 78 -22.76 -7.06 8.96
C ILE A 78 -23.82 -8.17 8.86
N PRO A 79 -24.93 -7.99 8.13
CA PRO A 79 -25.89 -9.07 7.89
C PRO A 79 -25.24 -10.25 7.17
N LYS A 80 -25.64 -11.48 7.51
CA LYS A 80 -25.10 -12.69 6.86
C LYS A 80 -25.26 -12.65 5.33
N ALA A 81 -26.41 -12.17 4.84
CA ALA A 81 -26.67 -12.00 3.41
C ALA A 81 -25.69 -11.05 2.71
N ASN A 82 -25.07 -10.12 3.44
CA ASN A 82 -24.10 -9.18 2.88
C ASN A 82 -22.69 -9.79 2.80
N LEU A 83 -22.41 -10.93 3.44
CA LEU A 83 -21.06 -11.52 3.41
C LEU A 83 -20.62 -11.95 2.02
N ASP A 84 -21.56 -12.45 1.20
CA ASP A 84 -21.27 -12.87 -0.18
C ASP A 84 -20.85 -11.69 -1.06
N TYR A 85 -21.22 -10.46 -0.67
CA TYR A 85 -20.72 -9.24 -1.28
C TYR A 85 -19.42 -8.75 -0.62
N VAL A 86 -19.35 -8.70 0.72
CA VAL A 86 -18.22 -8.12 1.45
C VAL A 86 -16.93 -8.92 1.25
N LEU A 87 -16.98 -10.25 1.31
CA LEU A 87 -15.80 -11.11 1.20
C LEU A 87 -15.05 -10.94 -0.13
N PRO A 88 -15.67 -11.11 -1.31
CA PRO A 88 -14.96 -10.98 -2.58
C PRO A 88 -14.48 -9.54 -2.82
N ASN A 89 -15.25 -8.52 -2.45
CA ASN A 89 -14.82 -7.12 -2.59
C ASN A 89 -13.61 -6.81 -1.70
N THR A 90 -13.58 -7.33 -0.47
CA THR A 90 -12.43 -7.16 0.42
C THR A 90 -11.21 -7.89 -0.14
N ALA A 91 -11.36 -9.13 -0.61
CA ALA A 91 -10.28 -9.90 -1.21
C ALA A 91 -9.70 -9.24 -2.47
N SER A 92 -10.56 -8.65 -3.29
CA SER A 92 -10.17 -7.86 -4.48
C SER A 92 -9.37 -6.62 -4.09
N LYS A 93 -9.82 -5.84 -3.09
CA LYS A 93 -9.06 -4.68 -2.60
C LYS A 93 -7.68 -5.05 -2.08
N ILE A 94 -7.57 -6.15 -1.33
CA ILE A 94 -6.28 -6.67 -0.85
C ILE A 94 -5.38 -7.05 -2.03
N ALA A 95 -5.91 -7.69 -3.08
CA ALA A 95 -5.15 -8.01 -4.28
C ALA A 95 -4.65 -6.76 -5.02
N SER A 96 -5.50 -5.76 -5.21
CA SER A 96 -5.09 -4.48 -5.81
C SER A 96 -4.01 -3.79 -4.98
N ARG A 97 -4.16 -3.76 -3.63
CA ARG A 97 -3.14 -3.17 -2.77
C ARG A 97 -1.80 -3.90 -2.87
N TRP A 98 -1.84 -5.23 -2.90
CA TRP A 98 -0.65 -6.05 -3.09
C TRP A 98 0.08 -5.67 -4.40
N ARG A 99 -0.65 -5.60 -5.51
CA ARG A 99 -0.08 -5.23 -6.82
C ARG A 99 0.48 -3.81 -6.85
N ILE A 100 -0.21 -2.83 -6.25
CA ILE A 100 0.29 -1.45 -6.06
C ILE A 100 1.65 -1.47 -5.33
N VAL A 101 1.74 -2.21 -4.23
CA VAL A 101 2.98 -2.27 -3.44
C VAL A 101 4.10 -2.97 -4.21
N VAL A 102 3.80 -4.06 -4.93
CA VAL A 102 4.75 -4.76 -5.79
C VAL A 102 5.26 -3.84 -6.90
N TYR A 103 4.36 -3.11 -7.57
CA TYR A 103 4.71 -2.12 -8.58
C TYR A 103 5.67 -1.07 -8.03
N CYS A 104 5.32 -0.43 -6.91
CA CYS A 104 6.12 0.60 -6.28
C CYS A 104 7.50 0.08 -5.84
N LYS A 105 7.57 -1.13 -5.24
CA LYS A 105 8.84 -1.76 -4.86
C LYS A 105 9.70 -2.08 -6.08
N GLY A 106 9.10 -2.55 -7.17
CA GLY A 106 9.79 -2.81 -8.43
C GLY A 106 10.41 -1.55 -9.02
N LEU A 107 9.64 -0.46 -9.06
CA LEU A 107 10.12 0.84 -9.51
C LEU A 107 11.28 1.36 -8.64
N LEU A 108 11.12 1.32 -7.32
CA LEU A 108 12.19 1.72 -6.40
C LEU A 108 13.46 0.87 -6.60
N ALA A 109 13.33 -0.43 -6.85
CA ALA A 109 14.47 -1.30 -7.13
C ALA A 109 15.21 -0.91 -8.42
N LYS A 110 14.50 -0.44 -9.46
CA LYS A 110 15.09 0.08 -10.70
C LYS A 110 15.76 1.45 -10.52
N ILE A 111 15.20 2.30 -9.68
CA ILE A 111 15.75 3.63 -9.37
C ILE A 111 17.02 3.52 -8.49
N LYS A 112 17.04 2.60 -7.53
CA LYS A 112 18.09 2.48 -6.50
C LYS A 112 19.54 2.54 -7.02
N PRO A 113 19.95 1.83 -8.09
CA PRO A 113 21.34 1.84 -8.55
C PRO A 113 21.80 3.20 -9.09
N ASN A 114 20.87 4.08 -9.44
CA ASN A 114 21.15 5.39 -10.04
C ASN A 114 21.28 6.50 -9.00
N LEU A 115 21.09 6.18 -7.73
CA LEU A 115 21.08 7.13 -6.62
C LEU A 115 22.06 6.69 -5.53
N GLY A 116 22.63 7.67 -4.83
CA GLY A 116 23.34 7.40 -3.58
C GLY A 116 22.35 6.89 -2.51
N ALA A 117 22.84 6.05 -1.58
CA ALA A 117 22.01 5.40 -0.56
C ALA A 117 21.12 6.37 0.22
N THR A 118 21.67 7.52 0.65
CA THR A 118 20.92 8.57 1.36
C THR A 118 19.76 9.12 0.54
N LYS A 119 20.00 9.46 -0.73
CA LYS A 119 18.98 10.03 -1.61
C LYS A 119 17.91 8.99 -1.99
N PHE A 120 18.32 7.74 -2.20
CA PHE A 120 17.36 6.65 -2.40
C PHE A 120 16.44 6.47 -1.19
N GLU A 121 17.01 6.49 0.03
CA GLU A 121 16.24 6.33 1.25
C GLU A 121 15.25 7.48 1.48
N GLU A 122 15.64 8.72 1.17
CA GLU A 122 14.75 9.89 1.17
C GLU A 122 13.56 9.70 0.22
N ILE A 123 13.81 9.35 -1.05
CA ILE A 123 12.76 9.12 -2.06
C ILE A 123 11.85 7.94 -1.68
N ARG A 124 12.41 6.88 -1.12
CA ARG A 124 11.66 5.72 -0.64
C ARG A 124 10.73 6.09 0.53
N LYS A 125 11.25 6.82 1.52
CA LYS A 125 10.44 7.30 2.66
C LYS A 125 9.33 8.24 2.19
N LEU A 126 9.63 9.11 1.24
CA LEU A 126 8.64 10.02 0.65
C LEU A 126 7.46 9.27 0.04
N LEU A 127 7.72 8.18 -0.71
CA LEU A 127 6.65 7.36 -1.32
C LEU A 127 5.66 6.85 -0.27
N TRP A 128 6.18 6.17 0.75
CA TRP A 128 5.35 5.55 1.78
C TRP A 128 4.70 6.57 2.72
N LYS A 129 5.32 7.74 2.89
CA LYS A 129 4.69 8.86 3.60
C LYS A 129 3.48 9.37 2.83
N LEU A 130 3.64 9.72 1.54
CA LEU A 130 2.54 10.26 0.74
C LEU A 130 1.41 9.25 0.58
N ASP A 131 1.73 7.97 0.37
CA ASP A 131 0.75 6.89 0.31
C ASP A 131 -0.04 6.74 1.64
N LYS A 132 0.62 6.89 2.79
CA LYS A 132 -0.07 6.90 4.08
C LYS A 132 -0.94 8.15 4.25
N ASP A 133 -0.40 9.32 3.93
CA ASP A 133 -1.09 10.61 4.10
C ASP A 133 -2.32 10.71 3.18
N SER A 134 -2.30 10.04 2.03
CA SER A 134 -3.43 9.95 1.10
C SER A 134 -4.45 8.86 1.46
N ASN A 135 -4.35 8.24 2.65
CA ASN A 135 -5.16 7.08 3.04
C ASN A 135 -5.09 5.92 2.03
N ASN A 136 -3.89 5.66 1.51
CA ASN A 136 -3.59 4.67 0.49
C ASN A 136 -4.39 4.87 -0.79
N ILE A 137 -4.67 6.11 -1.19
CA ILE A 137 -5.23 6.44 -2.51
C ILE A 137 -4.05 6.72 -3.46
N PRO A 138 -3.56 5.70 -4.20
CA PRO A 138 -2.32 5.82 -4.97
C PRO A 138 -2.43 6.83 -6.11
N MET A 139 -3.62 7.02 -6.68
CA MET A 139 -3.86 7.99 -7.76
C MET A 139 -3.48 9.41 -7.37
N PHE A 140 -3.58 9.77 -6.08
CA PHE A 140 -3.18 11.09 -5.60
C PHE A 140 -1.72 11.11 -5.15
N SER A 141 -1.29 10.10 -4.39
CA SER A 141 0.05 10.10 -3.80
C SER A 141 1.16 9.75 -4.77
N TYR A 142 0.90 8.98 -5.82
CA TYR A 142 1.95 8.50 -6.73
C TYR A 142 2.43 9.59 -7.69
N ASP A 143 1.52 10.36 -8.29
CA ASP A 143 1.90 11.49 -9.16
C ASP A 143 2.61 12.60 -8.38
N ASP A 144 2.14 12.89 -7.16
CA ASP A 144 2.82 13.82 -6.25
C ASP A 144 4.21 13.30 -5.85
N TRP A 145 4.31 12.01 -5.53
CA TRP A 145 5.59 11.37 -5.24
C TRP A 145 6.57 11.50 -6.41
N LYS A 146 6.16 11.18 -7.65
CA LYS A 146 7.04 11.29 -8.83
C LYS A 146 7.60 12.69 -8.97
N THR A 147 6.73 13.69 -8.89
CA THR A 147 7.09 15.11 -9.02
C THR A 147 8.12 15.51 -7.96
N LYS A 148 7.85 15.20 -6.68
CA LYS A 148 8.73 15.55 -5.57
C LYS A 148 10.03 14.73 -5.56
N ALA A 149 9.98 13.45 -5.89
CA ALA A 149 11.14 12.58 -5.94
C ALA A 149 12.14 13.03 -6.99
N VAL A 150 11.66 13.39 -8.18
CA VAL A 150 12.50 13.91 -9.27
C VAL A 150 13.06 15.29 -8.93
N ALA A 151 12.26 16.17 -8.31
CA ALA A 151 12.71 17.48 -7.88
C ALA A 151 13.82 17.42 -6.81
N ALA A 152 13.77 16.41 -5.94
CA ALA A 152 14.75 16.19 -4.87
C ALA A 152 16.14 15.75 -5.37
N ILE A 153 16.30 15.40 -6.64
CA ILE A 153 17.59 15.01 -7.24
C ILE A 153 18.26 16.28 -7.79
N SER A 154 19.43 16.65 -7.27
CA SER A 154 20.16 17.84 -7.74
C SER A 154 20.92 17.60 -9.05
N ASP A 155 21.56 16.43 -9.16
CA ASP A 155 22.33 15.99 -10.33
C ASP A 155 21.41 15.84 -11.57
N ALA A 156 21.71 16.61 -12.61
CA ALA A 156 20.88 16.69 -13.82
C ALA A 156 20.84 15.36 -14.59
N THR A 157 21.97 14.66 -14.69
CA THR A 157 22.07 13.38 -15.40
C THR A 157 21.26 12.32 -14.66
N LYS A 158 21.45 12.18 -13.34
CA LYS A 158 20.68 11.23 -12.52
C LYS A 158 19.19 11.55 -12.54
N LYS A 159 18.82 12.83 -12.51
CA LYS A 159 17.42 13.27 -12.62
C LYS A 159 16.81 12.82 -13.95
N ALA A 160 17.51 13.01 -15.07
CA ALA A 160 17.05 12.55 -16.37
C ALA A 160 16.92 11.02 -16.42
N THR A 161 17.91 10.28 -15.93
CA THR A 161 17.86 8.82 -15.83
C THR A 161 16.66 8.33 -15.03
N VAL A 162 16.41 8.90 -13.84
CA VAL A 162 15.27 8.50 -13.00
C VAL A 162 13.93 8.83 -13.67
N LYS A 163 13.80 9.98 -14.33
CA LYS A 163 12.60 10.31 -15.12
C LYS A 163 12.32 9.25 -16.19
N ASN A 164 13.34 8.85 -16.94
CA ASN A 164 13.18 7.84 -17.99
C ASN A 164 12.80 6.48 -17.42
N ILE A 165 13.44 6.06 -16.31
CA ILE A 165 13.07 4.80 -15.62
C ILE A 165 11.60 4.80 -15.20
N ILE A 166 11.10 5.91 -14.66
CA ILE A 166 9.69 6.02 -14.25
C ILE A 166 8.77 5.90 -15.48
N ALA A 167 9.06 6.64 -16.54
CA ALA A 167 8.25 6.63 -17.77
C ALA A 167 8.22 5.24 -18.43
N ASP A 168 9.38 4.58 -18.55
CA ASP A 168 9.49 3.23 -19.11
C ASP A 168 8.74 2.19 -18.25
N TRP A 169 8.82 2.33 -16.92
CA TRP A 169 8.13 1.46 -15.98
C TRP A 169 6.61 1.60 -16.08
N GLU A 170 6.10 2.83 -16.19
CA GLU A 170 4.68 3.12 -16.41
C GLU A 170 4.18 2.58 -17.75
N LEU A 171 4.94 2.80 -18.83
CA LEU A 171 4.60 2.29 -20.15
C LEU A 171 4.56 0.76 -20.17
N ALA A 172 5.52 0.11 -19.54
CA ALA A 172 5.56 -1.36 -19.45
C ALA A 172 4.39 -1.92 -18.63
N ASP A 173 4.01 -1.24 -17.54
CA ASP A 173 2.90 -1.68 -16.70
C ASP A 173 1.53 -1.43 -17.33
N GLY A 174 1.36 -0.34 -18.07
CA GLY A 174 0.13 -0.04 -18.80
C GLY A 174 -0.32 -1.17 -19.74
N LYS A 175 0.63 -1.94 -20.29
CA LYS A 175 0.39 -3.11 -21.14
C LYS A 175 -0.21 -4.32 -20.41
N LYS A 176 -0.26 -4.30 -19.07
CA LYS A 176 -0.79 -5.40 -18.24
C LYS A 176 -2.27 -5.25 -17.90
N SER A 177 -2.99 -4.34 -18.55
CA SER A 177 -4.42 -4.14 -18.31
C SER A 177 -5.20 -5.47 -18.40
N PRO A 178 -6.15 -5.75 -17.48
CA PRO A 178 -6.62 -4.85 -16.42
C PRO A 178 -5.76 -4.84 -15.14
N ASP A 179 -4.82 -5.77 -14.97
CA ASP A 179 -3.98 -5.88 -13.76
C ASP A 179 -2.76 -4.94 -13.80
N ASN A 180 -3.02 -3.64 -13.93
CA ASN A 180 -2.01 -2.58 -13.90
C ASN A 180 -2.23 -1.60 -12.75
N PHE A 181 -1.22 -0.77 -12.47
CA PHE A 181 -1.22 0.19 -11.38
C PHE A 181 -2.40 1.16 -11.44
N ASN A 182 -2.78 1.64 -12.63
CA ASN A 182 -3.86 2.60 -12.78
C ASN A 182 -5.21 2.00 -12.40
N ASN A 183 -5.54 0.81 -12.92
CA ASN A 183 -6.79 0.13 -12.57
C ASN A 183 -6.84 -0.26 -11.09
N ASP A 184 -5.72 -0.71 -10.53
CA ASP A 184 -5.61 -0.95 -9.10
C ASP A 184 -5.77 0.33 -8.28
N GLY A 185 -5.26 1.45 -8.78
CA GLY A 185 -5.44 2.75 -8.18
C GLY A 185 -6.89 3.22 -8.20
N PHE A 186 -7.61 3.00 -9.30
CA PHE A 186 -9.05 3.25 -9.36
C PHE A 186 -9.84 2.38 -8.40
N ALA A 187 -9.44 1.13 -8.19
CA ALA A 187 -10.06 0.25 -7.18
C ALA A 187 -9.90 0.79 -5.75
N TRP A 188 -8.95 1.71 -5.51
CA TRP A 188 -8.72 2.39 -4.23
C TRP A 188 -9.22 3.85 -4.22
N MET A 189 -9.78 4.35 -5.32
CA MET A 189 -10.34 5.68 -5.39
C MET A 189 -11.58 5.78 -4.50
N ALA A 190 -11.53 6.70 -3.54
CA ALA A 190 -12.65 6.93 -2.65
C ALA A 190 -13.76 7.71 -3.37
N PRO A 191 -15.06 7.40 -3.11
CA PRO A 191 -16.14 8.20 -3.65
C PRO A 191 -16.09 9.63 -3.08
N PRO A 192 -16.64 10.63 -3.80
CA PRO A 192 -16.74 11.99 -3.29
C PRO A 192 -17.35 12.04 -1.88
N GLY A 193 -16.72 12.78 -0.97
CA GLY A 193 -17.17 12.93 0.42
C GLY A 193 -16.73 11.82 1.39
N PHE A 194 -15.98 10.82 0.93
CA PHE A 194 -15.42 9.82 1.84
C PHE A 194 -14.27 10.41 2.69
N ASN A 195 -14.48 10.45 4.01
CA ASN A 195 -13.51 10.95 5.00
C ASN A 195 -12.98 9.84 5.93
N GLY A 196 -13.10 8.57 5.52
CA GLY A 196 -12.79 7.42 6.37
C GLY A 196 -14.01 6.85 7.10
N CYS A 197 -13.75 5.88 7.99
CA CYS A 197 -14.80 5.17 8.76
C CYS A 197 -14.79 5.54 10.25
N SER A 198 -14.15 6.65 10.60
CA SER A 198 -13.95 7.10 11.99
C SER A 198 -13.39 5.96 12.85
N ILE A 199 -12.33 5.33 12.35
CA ILE A 199 -11.55 4.33 13.09
C ILE A 199 -10.61 5.09 14.03
N VAL A 200 -11.15 5.53 15.17
CA VAL A 200 -10.39 6.06 16.32
C VAL A 200 -9.94 4.92 17.23
#